data_AF-A0A937NM04-F1
#
_entry.id   AF-A0A937NM04-F1
#
_cell.length_a   1.000
_cell.length_b   1.000
_cell.length_c   1.000
_cell.angle_alpha   90.00
_cell.angle_beta   90.00
_cell.angle_gamma   90.00
#
_symmetry.space_group_name_H-M   'P 1'
#
loop_
_entity.id
_entity.type
_entity.pdbx_description
1 polymer ?
#
loop_
_entity_poly.entity_id
_entity_poly.type
_entity_poly.pdbx_seq_one_letter_code
_entity_poly.pdbx_strand_id
1 'polypeptide(L)'
;DPSALSRPEMDLCNDTPKDEARLIQRVREGDPAAFAEIYDRHQPAICRYIFYRVSDVATAEDLTSEVFVRLVEKSHHLAYRGRPLLAWLYTIARNLVTDYHRRGGRATMLPLDERLVASTTNPRKPPNAH
;
A
#
# COMPACT_ATOMS: atom_id res chain seq x y z
N ASP A 1 18.18 -8.93 -15.39
CA ASP A 1 17.29 -7.99 -16.10
C ASP A 1 15.86 -8.22 -15.62
N PRO A 2 15.25 -7.33 -14.81
CA PRO A 2 13.89 -7.49 -14.33
C PRO A 2 12.94 -6.48 -15.02
N SER A 3 12.87 -6.50 -16.35
CA SER A 3 12.05 -5.54 -17.13
C SER A 3 10.71 -6.09 -17.65
N ALA A 4 10.27 -7.29 -17.21
CA ALA A 4 9.09 -7.94 -17.78
C ALA A 4 8.11 -8.47 -16.73
N LEU A 5 7.87 -7.74 -15.65
CA LEU A 5 6.65 -7.98 -14.87
C LEU A 5 5.47 -7.42 -15.69
N SER A 6 4.85 -8.36 -16.41
CA SER A 6 3.57 -8.30 -17.09
C SER A 6 2.72 -7.13 -16.62
N ARG A 7 2.55 -6.14 -17.49
CA ARG A 7 1.37 -5.26 -17.42
C ARG A 7 0.18 -6.20 -17.43
N PRO A 8 -0.57 -6.36 -16.33
CA PRO A 8 -1.82 -7.08 -16.43
C PRO A 8 -2.62 -6.34 -17.50
N GLU A 9 -3.15 -7.08 -18.46
CA GLU A 9 -4.15 -6.59 -19.40
C GLU A 9 -5.28 -6.08 -18.51
N MET A 10 -5.25 -4.78 -18.22
CA MET A 10 -6.12 -4.19 -17.23
C MET A 10 -7.47 -4.13 -17.90
N ASP A 11 -8.36 -5.03 -17.48
CA ASP A 11 -9.77 -5.01 -17.81
C ASP A 11 -10.33 -3.72 -17.19
N LEU A 12 -10.15 -2.61 -17.90
CA LEU A 12 -10.73 -1.33 -17.57
C LEU A 12 -12.22 -1.55 -17.73
N CYS A 13 -12.94 -1.72 -16.62
CA CYS A 13 -14.39 -1.75 -16.60
C CYS A 13 -14.89 -0.66 -17.56
N ASN A 14 -15.66 -1.07 -18.57
CA ASN A 14 -16.05 -0.24 -19.71
C ASN A 14 -17.12 0.77 -19.27
N ASP A 15 -16.74 1.66 -18.37
CA ASP A 15 -17.54 2.78 -17.90
C ASP A 15 -17.58 3.83 -19.00
N THR A 16 -18.78 4.29 -19.35
CA THR A 16 -18.86 5.41 -20.28
C THR A 16 -18.28 6.66 -19.58
N PRO A 17 -17.52 7.51 -20.29
CA PRO A 17 -16.95 8.74 -19.72
C PRO A 17 -17.97 9.64 -18.99
N LYS A 18 -19.26 9.55 -19.35
CA LYS A 18 -20.35 10.32 -18.72
C LYS A 18 -20.75 9.77 -17.36
N ASP A 19 -20.79 8.45 -17.19
CA ASP A 19 -21.20 7.81 -15.94
C ASP A 19 -20.14 8.03 -14.85
N GLU A 20 -18.87 7.92 -15.25
CA GLU A 20 -17.73 8.14 -14.36
C GLU A 20 -17.63 9.61 -13.89
N ALA A 21 -17.85 10.57 -14.79
CA ALA A 21 -17.88 11.99 -14.43
C ALA A 21 -18.99 12.29 -13.41
N ARG A 22 -20.17 11.67 -13.55
CA ARG A 22 -21.29 11.81 -12.61
C ARG A 22 -20.97 11.20 -11.25
N LEU A 23 -20.33 10.04 -11.20
CA LEU A 23 -19.90 9.40 -9.96
C LEU A 23 -18.89 10.26 -9.20
N ILE A 24 -17.87 10.76 -9.90
CA ILE A 24 -16.87 11.66 -9.32
C ILE A 24 -17.54 12.90 -8.73
N GLN A 25 -18.50 13.49 -9.45
CA GLN A 25 -19.20 14.68 -8.96
C GLN A 25 -20.01 14.40 -7.67
N ARG A 26 -20.74 13.27 -7.62
CA ARG A 26 -21.50 12.90 -6.41
C ARG A 26 -20.59 12.63 -5.21
N VAL A 27 -19.45 11.98 -5.41
CA VAL A 27 -18.47 11.77 -4.32
C VAL A 27 -17.90 13.10 -3.82
N ARG A 28 -17.67 14.08 -4.71
CA ARG A 28 -17.25 15.43 -4.31
C ARG A 28 -18.26 16.15 -3.43
N GLU A 29 -19.54 15.88 -3.64
CA GLU A 29 -20.66 16.40 -2.86
C GLU A 29 -20.84 15.64 -1.54
N GLY A 30 -20.02 14.62 -1.28
CA GLY A 30 -20.06 13.82 -0.05
C GLY A 30 -21.12 12.72 -0.06
N ASP A 31 -21.63 12.32 -1.22
CA ASP A 31 -22.61 11.24 -1.36
C ASP A 31 -21.99 9.86 -1.01
N PRO A 32 -22.37 9.24 0.13
CA PRO A 32 -21.80 7.97 0.53
C PRO A 32 -22.17 6.82 -0.41
N ALA A 33 -23.32 6.89 -1.08
CA ALA A 33 -23.75 5.86 -2.02
C ALA A 33 -22.91 5.88 -3.30
N ALA A 34 -22.50 7.07 -3.75
CA ALA A 34 -21.59 7.19 -4.88
C ALA A 34 -20.20 6.64 -4.53
N PHE A 35 -19.72 6.85 -3.30
CA PHE A 35 -18.47 6.25 -2.84
C PHE A 35 -18.56 4.73 -2.79
N ALA A 36 -19.65 4.18 -2.24
CA ALA A 36 -19.88 2.73 -2.20
C ALA A 36 -19.88 2.12 -3.61
N GLU A 37 -20.52 2.77 -4.57
CA GLU A 37 -20.54 2.32 -5.97
C GLU A 37 -19.13 2.29 -6.59
N ILE A 38 -18.31 3.31 -6.33
CA ILE A 38 -16.90 3.36 -6.77
C ILE A 38 -16.08 2.27 -6.08
N TYR A 39 -16.30 2.05 -4.78
CA TYR A 39 -15.63 1.03 -4.00
C TYR A 39 -15.93 -0.36 -4.56
N ASP A 40 -17.20 -0.75 -4.65
CA ASP A 40 -17.63 -2.06 -5.13
C ASP A 40 -17.11 -2.35 -6.55
N ARG A 41 -17.06 -1.33 -7.41
CA ARG A 41 -16.59 -1.46 -8.79
C ARG A 41 -15.09 -1.66 -8.92
N HIS A 42 -14.29 -0.96 -8.10
CA HIS A 42 -12.84 -0.91 -8.32
C HIS A 42 -12.02 -1.64 -7.25
N GLN A 43 -12.58 -1.93 -6.08
CA GLN A 43 -11.88 -2.59 -5.00
C GLN A 43 -11.25 -3.92 -5.43
N PRO A 44 -11.94 -4.82 -6.17
CA PRO A 44 -11.35 -6.10 -6.56
C PRO A 44 -10.12 -5.93 -7.47
N ALA A 45 -10.15 -4.95 -8.37
CA ALA A 45 -9.06 -4.67 -9.30
C ALA A 45 -7.84 -4.05 -8.60
N ILE A 46 -8.08 -3.15 -7.64
CA ILE A 46 -7.01 -2.53 -6.84
C ILE A 46 -6.41 -3.53 -5.87
N CYS A 47 -7.23 -4.29 -5.15
CA CYS A 47 -6.76 -5.31 -4.21
C CYS A 47 -5.90 -6.37 -4.91
N ARG A 48 -6.37 -6.90 -6.05
CA ARG A 48 -5.61 -7.85 -6.87
C ARG A 48 -4.28 -7.27 -7.34
N TYR A 49 -4.27 -6.02 -7.81
CA TYR A 49 -3.05 -5.33 -8.21
C TYR A 49 -2.05 -5.23 -7.04
N ILE A 50 -2.50 -4.85 -5.85
CA ILE A 50 -1.62 -4.70 -4.70
C ILE A 50 -1.10 -6.08 -4.27
N PHE A 51 -1.99 -7.07 -4.17
CA PHE A 51 -1.66 -8.44 -3.80
C PHE A 51 -0.53 -9.01 -4.64
N TYR A 52 -0.58 -8.87 -5.98
CA TYR A 52 0.48 -9.35 -6.86
C TYR A 52 1.86 -8.71 -6.63
N ARG A 53 1.94 -7.59 -5.89
CA ARG A 53 3.20 -6.89 -5.61
C ARG A 53 3.72 -7.12 -4.20
N VAL A 54 2.82 -7.28 -3.23
CA VAL A 54 3.20 -7.47 -1.82
C VAL A 54 3.17 -8.94 -1.39
N SER A 55 2.43 -9.79 -2.10
CA SER A 55 2.26 -11.23 -1.84
C SER A 55 1.79 -11.58 -0.42
N ASP A 56 1.11 -10.63 0.24
CA ASP A 56 0.52 -10.80 1.56
C ASP A 56 -0.92 -10.26 1.53
N VAL A 57 -1.87 -11.07 1.99
CA VAL A 57 -3.31 -10.76 1.89
C VAL A 57 -3.66 -9.60 2.82
N ALA A 58 -3.22 -9.65 4.08
CA ALA A 58 -3.53 -8.62 5.07
C ALA A 58 -2.95 -7.26 4.65
N THR A 59 -1.69 -7.22 4.24
CA THR A 59 -1.06 -6.01 3.69
C THR A 59 -1.79 -5.51 2.45
N ALA A 60 -2.24 -6.40 1.57
CA ALA A 60 -2.96 -5.99 0.37
C ALA A 60 -4.31 -5.34 0.71
N GLU A 61 -5.06 -5.90 1.66
CA GLU A 61 -6.33 -5.34 2.15
C GLU A 61 -6.13 -3.98 2.83
N ASP A 62 -5.11 -3.85 3.68
CA ASP A 62 -4.76 -2.59 4.35
C ASP A 62 -4.41 -1.49 3.35
N LEU A 63 -3.50 -1.78 2.42
CA LEU A 63 -3.11 -0.83 1.38
C LEU A 63 -4.26 -0.50 0.43
N THR A 64 -5.17 -1.45 0.17
CA THR A 64 -6.38 -1.20 -0.61
C THR A 64 -7.28 -0.20 0.10
N SER A 65 -7.55 -0.42 1.39
CA SER A 65 -8.35 0.50 2.20
C SER A 65 -7.78 1.91 2.17
N GLU A 66 -6.46 2.03 2.30
CA GLU A 66 -5.71 3.27 2.23
C GLU A 66 -5.77 3.97 0.84
N VAL A 67 -5.94 3.22 -0.26
CA VAL A 67 -6.24 3.81 -1.59
C VAL A 67 -7.59 4.54 -1.55
N PHE A 68 -8.63 3.90 -1.01
CA PHE A 68 -9.98 4.45 -0.98
C PHE A 68 -10.15 5.57 0.05
N VAL A 69 -9.40 5.55 1.16
CA VAL A 69 -9.29 6.70 2.07
C VAL A 69 -8.75 7.91 1.30
N ARG A 70 -7.64 7.75 0.57
CA ARG A 70 -7.08 8.83 -0.26
C ARG A 70 -7.99 9.29 -1.39
N LEU A 71 -8.84 8.40 -1.92
CA LEU A 71 -9.87 8.78 -2.88
C LEU A 71 -10.80 9.82 -2.24
N VAL A 72 -11.34 9.54 -1.04
CA VAL A 72 -12.26 10.47 -0.36
C VAL A 72 -11.55 11.77 0.00
N GLU A 73 -10.36 11.71 0.61
CA GLU A 73 -9.58 12.89 1.00
C GLU A 73 -9.26 13.82 -0.18
N LYS A 74 -8.97 13.24 -1.34
CA LYS A 74 -8.59 14.00 -2.54
C LYS A 74 -9.76 14.24 -3.49
N SER A 75 -10.93 13.66 -3.21
CA SER A 75 -12.11 13.73 -4.07
C SER A 75 -12.49 15.18 -4.36
N HIS A 76 -12.46 16.07 -3.35
CA HIS A 76 -12.79 17.48 -3.49
C HIS A 76 -12.00 18.20 -4.60
N HIS A 77 -10.74 17.79 -4.82
CA HIS A 77 -9.84 18.32 -5.85
C HIS A 77 -9.83 17.50 -7.14
N LEU A 78 -10.57 16.40 -7.21
CA LEU A 78 -10.62 15.53 -8.36
C LEU A 78 -11.45 16.18 -9.47
N ALA A 79 -10.79 16.84 -10.41
CA ALA A 79 -11.41 17.25 -11.65
C ALA A 79 -11.34 16.10 -12.66
N TYR A 80 -12.48 15.71 -13.23
CA TYR A 80 -12.48 14.79 -14.36
C TYR A 80 -11.75 15.45 -15.54
N ARG A 81 -10.62 14.87 -15.96
CA ARG A 81 -9.78 15.38 -17.07
C ARG A 81 -9.77 14.42 -18.26
N GLY A 82 -10.85 13.65 -18.45
CA GLY A 82 -10.93 12.63 -19.50
C GLY A 82 -10.02 11.43 -19.28
N ARG A 83 -9.56 11.20 -18.04
CA ARG A 83 -8.84 9.99 -17.66
C ARG A 83 -9.72 9.14 -16.74
N PRO A 84 -9.72 7.81 -16.92
CA PRO A 84 -10.44 6.92 -16.01
C PRO A 84 -10.00 7.10 -14.56
N LEU A 85 -10.96 7.14 -13.65
CA LEU A 85 -10.79 7.09 -12.21
C LEU A 85 -9.90 5.92 -11.80
N LEU A 86 -10.12 4.75 -12.42
CA LEU A 86 -9.34 3.55 -12.15
C LEU A 86 -7.84 3.77 -12.41
N ALA A 87 -7.47 4.51 -13.47
CA ALA A 87 -6.05 4.84 -13.74
C ALA A 87 -5.44 5.73 -12.65
N TRP A 88 -6.25 6.64 -12.08
CA TRP A 88 -5.82 7.46 -10.95
C TRP A 88 -5.70 6.64 -9.66
N LEU A 89 -6.64 5.72 -9.38
CA LEU A 89 -6.54 4.79 -8.25
C LEU A 89 -5.28 3.91 -8.34
N TYR A 90 -4.93 3.41 -9.53
CA TYR A 90 -3.66 2.70 -9.73
C TYR A 90 -2.43 3.56 -9.45
N THR A 91 -2.50 4.87 -9.71
CA THR A 91 -1.41 5.79 -9.37
C THR A 91 -1.22 5.86 -7.84
N ILE A 92 -2.32 5.94 -7.08
CA ILE A 92 -2.26 5.90 -5.61
C ILE A 92 -1.71 4.55 -5.12
N ALA A 93 -2.27 3.44 -5.63
CA ALA A 93 -1.86 2.09 -5.26
C ALA A 93 -0.37 1.85 -5.53
N ARG A 94 0.16 2.30 -6.68
CA ARG A 94 1.59 2.24 -7.00
C ARG A 94 2.45 2.99 -5.98
N ASN A 95 2.05 4.20 -5.61
CA ASN A 95 2.79 5.01 -4.66
C ASN A 95 2.82 4.35 -3.27
N LEU A 96 1.69 3.78 -2.85
CA LEU A 96 1.56 3.04 -1.61
C LEU A 96 2.43 1.79 -1.55
N VAL A 97 2.40 0.98 -2.61
CA VAL A 97 3.26 -0.21 -2.73
C VAL A 97 4.75 0.19 -2.71
N THR A 98 5.10 1.27 -3.41
CA THR A 98 6.48 1.80 -3.41
C THR A 98 6.90 2.20 -2.00
N ASP A 99 6.03 2.90 -1.26
CA ASP A 99 6.31 3.31 0.11
C ASP A 99 6.39 2.12 1.07
N TYR A 100 5.50 1.13 0.92
CA TYR A 100 5.54 -0.12 1.68
C TYR A 100 6.90 -0.82 1.54
N HIS A 101 7.39 -1.05 0.32
CA HIS A 101 8.70 -1.65 0.11
C HIS A 101 9.84 -0.77 0.62
N ARG A 102 9.72 0.56 0.51
CA ARG A 102 10.70 1.51 1.02
C ARG A 102 10.81 1.48 2.55
N ARG A 103 9.69 1.26 3.25
CA ARG A 103 9.65 1.10 4.72
C ARG A 103 10.17 -0.27 5.15
N GLY A 104 9.80 -1.33 4.44
CA GLY A 104 10.32 -2.69 4.67
C GLY A 104 11.84 -2.80 4.45
N GLY A 105 12.38 -2.14 3.42
CA GLY A 105 13.82 -2.11 3.15
C GLY A 105 14.62 -1.22 4.12
N ARG A 106 13.98 -0.28 4.83
CA ARG A 106 14.61 0.50 5.91
C ARG A 106 14.66 -0.24 7.25
N ALA A 107 13.91 -1.34 7.39
CA ALA A 107 13.96 -2.18 8.59
C ALA A 107 15.24 -3.04 8.69
N THR A 108 16.13 -3.01 7.68
CA THR A 108 17.45 -3.66 7.70
C THR A 108 18.59 -2.66 7.92
N MET A 109 18.40 -1.71 8.84
CA MET A 109 19.52 -1.08 9.55
C MET A 109 19.35 -1.40 11.03
N LEU A 110 19.64 -2.65 11.39
CA LEU A 110 20.06 -2.93 12.75
C LEU A 110 21.46 -2.32 12.91
N PRO A 111 21.72 -1.54 13.97
CA PRO A 111 23.10 -1.16 14.30
C PRO A 111 23.92 -2.45 14.40
N LEU A 112 25.10 -2.47 13.76
CA LEU A 112 26.03 -3.58 13.89
C LEU A 112 26.27 -3.84 15.38
N ASP A 113 26.08 -5.10 15.78
CA ASP A 113 26.45 -5.67 17.07
C ASP A 113 27.86 -5.19 17.49
N GLU A 114 27.92 -4.38 18.55
CA GLU A 114 29.15 -4.20 19.33
C GLU A 114 29.11 -5.09 20.58
N ARG A 115 29.49 -6.35 20.37
CA ARG A 115 30.07 -7.33 21.30
C ARG A 115 29.14 -7.95 22.36
N LEU A 116 28.44 -9.01 21.95
CA LEU A 116 28.25 -10.19 22.79
C LEU A 116 29.54 -11.03 22.87
N VAL A 117 30.41 -10.75 23.86
CA VAL A 117 31.35 -11.77 24.34
C VAL A 117 30.62 -12.61 25.38
N ALA A 118 30.18 -13.79 24.96
CA ALA A 118 29.50 -14.76 25.81
C ALA A 118 30.47 -15.39 26.83
N SER A 119 30.02 -15.44 28.09
CA SER A 119 30.16 -16.48 29.13
C SER A 119 31.59 -17.01 29.45
N THR A 120 32.01 -17.19 30.71
CA THR A 120 31.46 -18.18 31.64
C THR A 120 31.74 -17.84 33.12
N THR A 121 31.00 -18.52 33.98
CA THR A 121 30.78 -18.30 35.42
C THR A 121 31.89 -18.80 36.36
N ASN A 122 32.26 -17.97 37.36
CA ASN A 122 32.54 -18.17 38.81
C ASN A 122 32.84 -19.60 39.38
N PRO A 123 33.73 -19.84 40.39
CA PRO A 123 33.48 -19.45 41.81
C PRO A 123 34.71 -19.12 42.73
N ARG A 124 34.40 -18.59 43.93
CA ARG A 124 35.26 -18.15 45.05
C ARG A 124 36.11 -19.25 45.73
N LYS A 125 37.31 -18.92 46.27
CA LYS A 125 37.60 -18.58 47.71
C LYS A 125 39.14 -18.35 47.94
N PRO A 126 39.56 -17.66 49.02
CA PRO A 126 40.94 -17.26 49.38
C PRO A 126 41.58 -18.34 50.30
N PRO A 127 42.61 -18.10 51.16
CA PRO A 127 43.71 -17.11 51.24
C PRO A 127 45.10 -17.81 51.27
N ASN A 128 46.24 -17.09 51.18
CA ASN A 128 47.35 -17.36 52.11
C ASN A 128 48.39 -16.24 52.21
N ALA A 129 48.86 -16.08 53.44
CA ALA A 129 49.84 -15.14 53.92
C ALA A 129 51.26 -15.39 53.38
N HIS A 130 52.06 -14.32 53.33
CA HIS A 130 53.41 -14.25 53.90
C HIS A 130 53.77 -12.79 54.18
#